data_AF-A0A261CVS1-F1
#
_entry.id   AF-A0A261CVS1-F1
#
_cell.length_a   1.000
_cell.length_b   1.000
_cell.length_c   1.000
_cell.angle_alpha   90.00
_cell.angle_beta   90.00
_cell.angle_gamma   90.00
#
_symmetry.space_group_name_H-M   'P 1'
#
loop_
_entity.id
_entity.type
_entity.pdbx_description
1 polymer ?
#
loop_
_entity_poly.entity_id
_entity_poly.type
_entity_poly.pdbx_seq_one_letter_code
_entity_poly.pdbx_strand_id
1 'polypeptide(L)'
;MVIGEADVVAADAAAEQLAVRAEEIEAEGLRMRSLNLAEEDLGRALVVIVDDRAAHGEDQSLIGPLVGELLEEAGFHVDAVVAVESDEVEIRNALNTAVIGGVDLVISVGGVGVAGRDVTPEATADLLDRKLPGIEEALRSSGLAAGAMDAGLSRGLAGISGQTIVVNLANSRAAVRDGMATITPMAKHLITSISNF
;
A
#
# COMPACT_ATOMS: atom_id res chain seq x y z
N MET A 1 49.38 -18.32 41.50
CA MET A 1 49.39 -17.31 40.42
C MET A 1 48.41 -16.24 40.84
N VAL A 2 48.90 -15.17 41.46
CA VAL A 2 48.05 -14.09 41.99
C VAL A 2 47.84 -13.12 40.83
N ILE A 3 46.59 -12.95 40.41
CA ILE A 3 46.19 -11.97 39.40
C ILE A 3 46.59 -10.59 39.94
N GLY A 4 47.46 -9.87 39.23
CA GLY A 4 47.93 -8.57 39.69
C GLY A 4 46.83 -7.52 39.54
N GLU A 5 46.85 -6.49 40.37
CA GLU A 5 45.92 -5.34 40.28
C GLU A 5 45.92 -4.72 38.87
N ALA A 6 47.06 -4.75 38.18
CA ALA A 6 47.19 -4.35 36.78
C ALA A 6 46.41 -5.23 35.78
N ASP A 7 46.27 -6.53 36.04
CA ASP A 7 45.52 -7.45 35.18
C ASP A 7 44.01 -7.22 35.30
N VAL A 8 43.54 -6.84 36.49
CA VAL A 8 42.13 -6.50 36.75
C VAL A 8 41.76 -5.17 36.09
N VAL A 9 42.63 -4.16 36.20
CA VAL A 9 42.44 -2.86 35.53
C VAL A 9 42.45 -2.99 34.01
N ALA A 10 43.31 -3.85 33.45
CA ALA A 10 43.33 -4.11 32.01
C ALA A 10 42.05 -4.82 31.52
N ALA A 11 41.47 -5.72 32.33
CA ALA A 11 40.23 -6.41 32.01
C ALA A 11 39.02 -5.47 32.04
N ASP A 12 38.93 -4.57 33.03
CA ASP A 12 37.86 -3.56 33.11
C ASP A 12 37.91 -2.58 31.94
N ALA A 13 39.12 -2.10 31.59
CA ALA A 13 39.30 -1.22 30.43
C ALA A 13 38.90 -1.90 29.11
N ALA A 14 39.17 -3.20 28.97
CA ALA A 14 38.74 -3.97 27.80
C ALA A 14 37.22 -4.17 27.75
N ALA A 15 36.57 -4.35 28.90
CA ALA A 15 35.12 -4.48 28.99
C ALA A 15 34.40 -3.16 28.62
N GLU A 16 34.89 -2.02 29.11
CA GLU A 16 34.36 -0.70 28.75
C GLU A 16 34.50 -0.42 27.24
N GLN A 17 35.65 -0.76 26.64
CA GLN A 17 35.85 -0.60 25.19
C GLN A 17 34.92 -1.49 24.35
N LEU A 18 34.57 -2.67 24.86
CA LEU A 18 33.65 -3.57 24.18
C LEU A 18 32.21 -3.05 24.24
N ALA A 19 31.81 -2.46 25.38
CA ALA A 19 30.49 -1.86 25.56
C ALA A 19 30.30 -0.64 24.64
N VAL A 20 31.28 0.26 24.57
CA VAL A 20 31.26 1.43 23.67
C VAL A 20 31.16 1.00 22.20
N ARG A 21 31.94 -0.02 21.80
CA ARG A 21 31.86 -0.57 20.43
C ARG A 21 30.49 -1.19 20.12
N ALA A 22 29.85 -1.84 21.09
CA ALA A 22 28.52 -2.42 20.88
C ALA A 22 27.46 -1.32 20.68
N GLU A 23 27.50 -0.26 21.48
CA GLU A 23 26.62 0.91 21.33
C GLU A 23 26.83 1.63 19.99
N GLU A 24 28.09 1.77 19.54
CA GLU A 24 28.41 2.35 18.23
C GLU A 24 27.88 1.50 17.07
N ILE A 25 28.03 0.17 17.13
CA ILE A 25 27.50 -0.76 16.12
C ILE A 25 25.96 -0.71 16.09
N GLU A 26 25.31 -0.62 17.24
CA GLU A 26 23.85 -0.52 17.32
C GLU A 26 23.34 0.82 16.77
N ALA A 27 24.01 1.92 17.11
CA ALA A 27 23.70 3.25 16.58
C ALA A 27 23.95 3.34 15.07
N GLU A 28 25.01 2.73 14.57
CA GLU A 28 25.33 2.66 13.14
C GLU A 28 24.33 1.77 12.39
N GLY A 29 23.91 0.64 12.98
CA GLY A 29 22.85 -0.21 12.45
C GLY A 29 21.48 0.48 12.40
N LEU A 30 21.14 1.27 13.43
CA LEU A 30 19.93 2.09 13.45
C LEU A 30 20.00 3.20 12.39
N ARG A 31 21.15 3.86 12.26
CA ARG A 31 21.37 4.93 11.27
C ARG A 31 21.32 4.41 9.84
N MET A 32 21.93 3.25 9.56
CA MET A 32 21.82 2.59 8.26
C MET A 32 20.37 2.19 7.94
N ARG A 33 19.62 1.65 8.91
CA ARG A 33 18.20 1.34 8.71
C ARG A 33 17.38 2.60 8.43
N SER A 34 17.61 3.68 9.16
CA SER A 34 16.92 4.96 8.92
C SER A 34 17.30 5.60 7.58
N LEU A 35 18.54 5.41 7.11
CA LEU A 35 18.96 5.86 5.78
C LEU A 35 18.32 5.02 4.67
N ASN A 36 18.22 3.70 4.84
CA ASN A 36 17.55 2.83 3.86
C ASN A 36 16.02 3.06 3.82
N LEU A 37 15.39 3.32 4.95
CA LEU A 37 13.94 3.61 5.02
C LEU A 37 13.53 4.89 4.27
N ALA A 38 14.48 5.80 4.02
CA ALA A 38 14.24 7.06 3.31
C ALA A 38 14.40 6.94 1.77
N GLU A 39 14.88 5.80 1.25
CA GLU A 39 15.18 5.60 -0.18
C GLU A 39 14.63 4.27 -0.75
N GLU A 40 13.74 3.57 -0.06
CA GLU A 40 13.09 2.38 -0.63
C GLU A 40 11.92 2.80 -1.54
N ASP A 41 12.21 2.92 -2.83
CA ASP A 41 11.19 2.83 -3.89
C ASP A 41 10.41 1.53 -3.69
N LEU A 42 9.18 1.64 -3.21
CA LEU A 42 8.37 0.51 -2.79
C LEU A 42 7.87 -0.29 -4.00
N GLY A 43 7.83 0.35 -5.17
CA GLY A 43 7.35 -0.22 -6.41
C GLY A 43 6.46 0.75 -7.18
N ARG A 44 5.91 0.25 -8.28
CA ARG A 44 5.03 1.00 -9.19
C ARG A 44 3.58 0.84 -8.78
N ALA A 45 2.83 1.94 -8.88
CA ALA A 45 1.40 1.95 -8.63
C ALA A 45 0.61 2.55 -9.80
N LEU A 46 -0.64 2.10 -9.96
CA LEU A 46 -1.58 2.67 -10.91
C LEU A 46 -2.92 2.96 -10.23
N VAL A 47 -3.49 4.12 -10.51
CA VAL A 47 -4.79 4.54 -9.97
C VAL A 47 -5.85 4.44 -11.07
N VAL A 48 -6.97 3.77 -10.77
CA VAL A 48 -8.13 3.67 -11.67
C VAL A 48 -9.33 4.35 -11.03
N ILE A 49 -9.74 5.49 -11.57
CA ILE A 49 -10.95 6.20 -11.16
C ILE A 49 -12.13 5.65 -11.96
N VAL A 50 -13.09 5.05 -11.25
CA VAL A 50 -14.32 4.51 -11.84
C VAL A 50 -15.43 5.53 -11.62
N ASP A 51 -15.60 6.42 -12.59
CA ASP A 51 -16.61 7.48 -12.58
C ASP A 51 -16.90 7.94 -14.01
N ASP A 52 -18.18 7.91 -14.40
CA ASP A 52 -18.58 8.25 -15.77
C ASP A 52 -18.21 9.70 -16.12
N ARG A 53 -18.34 10.65 -15.19
CA ARG A 53 -18.02 12.06 -15.48
C ARG A 53 -16.51 12.24 -15.64
N ALA A 54 -15.72 11.54 -14.81
CA ALA A 54 -14.27 11.56 -14.94
C ALA A 54 -13.80 10.98 -16.27
N ALA A 55 -14.40 9.88 -16.72
CA ALA A 55 -14.10 9.28 -18.02
C ALA A 55 -14.37 10.23 -19.20
N HIS A 56 -15.39 11.09 -19.08
CA HIS A 56 -15.73 12.10 -20.08
C HIS A 56 -14.93 13.42 -19.94
N GLY A 57 -13.99 13.50 -19.00
CA GLY A 57 -13.21 14.72 -18.73
C GLY A 57 -14.02 15.84 -18.06
N GLU A 58 -15.18 15.51 -17.48
CA GLU A 58 -16.11 16.45 -16.83
C GLU A 58 -15.96 16.48 -15.31
N ASP A 59 -15.02 15.71 -14.75
CA ASP A 59 -14.82 15.64 -13.31
C ASP A 59 -13.98 16.81 -12.77
N GLN A 60 -14.50 17.42 -11.71
CA GLN A 60 -13.80 18.44 -10.91
C GLN A 60 -13.32 17.86 -9.57
N SER A 61 -13.52 16.56 -9.32
CA SER A 61 -13.05 15.91 -8.12
C SER A 61 -11.53 15.88 -8.08
N LEU A 62 -11.00 16.00 -6.87
CA LEU A 62 -9.57 15.89 -6.60
C LEU A 62 -9.23 14.48 -6.08
N ILE A 63 -10.03 13.46 -6.41
CA ILE A 63 -9.83 12.11 -5.90
C ILE A 63 -8.62 11.44 -6.54
N GLY A 64 -8.50 11.45 -7.88
CA GLY A 64 -7.32 10.95 -8.59
C GLY A 64 -6.02 11.56 -8.08
N PRO A 65 -5.89 12.90 -8.07
CA PRO A 65 -4.73 13.58 -7.49
C PRO A 65 -4.46 13.20 -6.03
N LEU A 66 -5.50 13.13 -5.19
CA LEU A 66 -5.37 12.74 -3.78
C LEU A 66 -4.79 11.32 -3.62
N VAL A 67 -5.25 10.35 -4.40
CA VAL A 67 -4.74 8.97 -4.32
C VAL A 67 -3.28 8.93 -4.78
N GLY A 68 -2.95 9.66 -5.86
CA GLY A 68 -1.58 9.79 -6.35
C GLY A 68 -0.64 10.35 -5.28
N GLU A 69 -1.00 11.48 -4.67
CA GLU A 69 -0.23 12.10 -3.58
C GLU A 69 -0.01 11.12 -2.41
N LEU A 70 -1.06 10.40 -1.97
CA LEU A 70 -0.95 9.44 -0.87
C LEU A 70 -0.09 8.21 -1.21
N LEU A 71 -0.07 7.78 -2.48
CA LEU A 71 0.81 6.70 -2.95
C LEU A 71 2.27 7.15 -3.00
N GLU A 72 2.53 8.35 -3.52
CA GLU A 72 3.87 8.94 -3.54
C GLU A 72 4.41 9.15 -2.11
N GLU A 73 3.59 9.66 -1.19
CA GLU A 73 3.92 9.78 0.23
C GLU A 73 4.23 8.42 0.88
N ALA A 74 3.60 7.35 0.39
CA ALA A 74 3.85 5.97 0.85
C ALA A 74 5.07 5.30 0.18
N GLY A 75 5.75 6.00 -0.75
CA GLY A 75 6.97 5.53 -1.42
C GLY A 75 6.74 4.78 -2.73
N PHE A 76 5.56 4.88 -3.34
CA PHE A 76 5.29 4.31 -4.67
C PHE A 76 5.60 5.29 -5.80
N HIS A 77 6.07 4.78 -6.94
CA HIS A 77 6.05 5.51 -8.20
C HIS A 77 4.67 5.38 -8.87
N VAL A 78 3.93 6.48 -9.01
CA VAL A 78 2.61 6.46 -9.65
C VAL A 78 2.77 6.55 -11.17
N ASP A 79 2.62 5.42 -11.86
CA ASP A 79 2.76 5.33 -13.32
C ASP A 79 1.72 6.19 -14.04
N ALA A 80 0.46 6.13 -13.58
CA ALA A 80 -0.65 6.88 -14.14
C ALA A 80 -1.85 6.92 -13.19
N VAL A 81 -2.69 7.95 -13.40
CA VAL A 81 -4.07 8.01 -12.93
C VAL A 81 -4.96 7.97 -14.17
N VAL A 82 -5.77 6.92 -14.31
CA VAL A 82 -6.69 6.73 -15.44
C VAL A 82 -8.13 6.79 -14.95
N ALA A 83 -9.01 7.35 -15.76
CA ALA A 83 -10.46 7.33 -15.51
C ALA A 83 -11.15 6.42 -16.54
N VAL A 84 -12.13 5.66 -16.08
CA VAL A 84 -12.94 4.74 -16.88
C VAL A 84 -14.41 4.87 -16.50
N GLU A 85 -15.30 4.51 -17.43
CA GLU A 85 -16.73 4.48 -17.13
C GLU A 85 -17.06 3.39 -16.10
N SER A 86 -18.22 3.53 -15.47
CA SER A 86 -18.80 2.48 -14.63
C SER A 86 -19.37 1.36 -15.50
N ASP A 87 -18.47 0.67 -16.21
CA ASP A 87 -18.67 -0.45 -17.11
C ASP A 87 -17.68 -1.58 -16.78
N GLU A 88 -18.18 -2.81 -16.71
CA GLU A 88 -17.39 -3.95 -16.25
C GLU A 88 -16.20 -4.25 -17.16
N VAL A 89 -16.36 -4.06 -18.48
CA VAL A 89 -15.31 -4.34 -19.46
C VAL A 89 -14.23 -3.26 -19.41
N GLU A 90 -14.62 -1.98 -19.31
CA GLU A 90 -13.65 -0.88 -19.20
C GLU A 90 -12.79 -0.99 -17.94
N ILE A 91 -13.43 -1.24 -16.79
CA ILE A 91 -12.74 -1.44 -15.51
C ILE A 91 -11.79 -2.63 -15.62
N ARG A 92 -12.27 -3.79 -16.09
CA ARG A 92 -11.44 -5.00 -16.24
C ARG A 92 -10.24 -4.76 -17.16
N ASN A 93 -10.40 -4.00 -18.24
CA ASN A 93 -9.31 -3.68 -19.17
C ASN A 93 -8.25 -2.77 -18.53
N ALA A 94 -8.66 -1.76 -17.77
CA ALA A 94 -7.74 -0.89 -17.05
C ALA A 94 -6.92 -1.67 -16.01
N LEU A 95 -7.60 -2.51 -15.22
CA LEU A 95 -6.93 -3.37 -14.24
C LEU A 95 -5.97 -4.37 -14.92
N ASN A 96 -6.39 -5.03 -16.00
CA ASN A 96 -5.53 -5.94 -16.76
C ASN A 96 -4.30 -5.23 -17.36
N THR A 97 -4.44 -3.99 -17.81
CA THR A 97 -3.33 -3.21 -18.36
C THR A 97 -2.24 -3.01 -17.32
N ALA A 98 -2.63 -2.73 -16.06
CA ALA A 98 -1.68 -2.63 -14.96
C ALA A 98 -1.00 -3.97 -14.64
N VAL A 99 -1.77 -5.06 -14.63
CA VAL A 99 -1.23 -6.41 -14.38
C VAL A 99 -0.22 -6.80 -15.45
N ILE A 100 -0.55 -6.62 -16.73
CA ILE A 100 0.36 -6.91 -17.85
C ILE A 100 1.57 -5.97 -17.84
N GLY A 101 1.37 -4.72 -17.44
CA GLY A 101 2.43 -3.71 -17.29
C GLY A 101 3.37 -3.96 -16.10
N GLY A 102 3.13 -4.99 -15.28
CA GLY A 102 3.94 -5.33 -14.13
C GLY A 102 3.92 -4.25 -13.04
N VAL A 103 2.76 -3.65 -12.80
CA VAL A 103 2.53 -2.72 -11.68
C VAL A 103 2.43 -3.51 -10.37
N ASP A 104 3.02 -3.02 -9.30
CA ASP A 104 3.01 -3.71 -8.00
C ASP A 104 1.69 -3.53 -7.24
N LEU A 105 1.10 -2.33 -7.32
CA LEU A 105 -0.17 -1.98 -6.65
C LEU A 105 -1.14 -1.22 -7.56
N VAL A 106 -2.38 -1.71 -7.65
CA VAL A 106 -3.48 -1.01 -8.32
C VAL A 106 -4.54 -0.64 -7.31
N ILE A 107 -4.84 0.66 -7.23
CA ILE A 107 -5.94 1.20 -6.43
C ILE A 107 -7.04 1.66 -7.39
N SER A 108 -8.18 0.99 -7.37
CA SER A 108 -9.38 1.51 -8.03
C SER A 108 -10.24 2.28 -7.03
N VAL A 109 -10.88 3.36 -7.47
CA VAL A 109 -11.75 4.18 -6.62
C VAL A 109 -13.11 4.37 -7.29
N GLY A 110 -14.18 3.98 -6.58
CA GLY A 110 -15.55 4.08 -7.08
C GLY A 110 -16.14 2.74 -7.56
N GLY A 111 -17.45 2.75 -7.82
CA GLY A 111 -18.20 1.59 -8.33
C GLY A 111 -18.33 0.42 -7.35
N VAL A 112 -18.14 0.62 -6.04
CA VAL A 112 -18.18 -0.42 -4.98
C VAL A 112 -19.44 -0.36 -4.10
N GLY A 113 -20.39 0.52 -4.42
CA GLY A 113 -21.67 0.67 -3.71
C GLY A 113 -22.69 -0.41 -4.08
N VAL A 114 -23.98 -0.12 -3.91
CA VAL A 114 -25.09 -1.06 -4.22
C VAL A 114 -25.97 -0.60 -5.39
N ALA A 115 -25.61 0.48 -6.07
CA ALA A 115 -26.33 0.96 -7.24
C ALA A 115 -26.12 0.00 -8.43
N GLY A 116 -27.04 0.01 -9.39
CA GLY A 116 -26.95 -0.87 -10.57
C GLY A 116 -25.74 -0.62 -11.47
N ARG A 117 -25.03 0.50 -11.29
CA ARG A 117 -23.77 0.82 -11.99
C ARG A 117 -22.52 0.55 -11.14
N ASP A 118 -22.67 0.19 -9.87
CA ASP A 118 -21.53 -0.19 -9.04
C ASP A 118 -21.07 -1.60 -9.43
N VAL A 119 -20.16 -1.70 -10.40
CA VAL A 119 -19.70 -2.98 -10.99
C VAL A 119 -18.21 -3.24 -10.81
N THR A 120 -17.50 -2.41 -10.05
CA THR A 120 -16.05 -2.57 -9.81
C THR A 120 -15.69 -3.91 -9.14
N PRO A 121 -16.43 -4.38 -8.10
CA PRO A 121 -16.16 -5.69 -7.50
C PRO A 121 -16.31 -6.84 -8.49
N GLU A 122 -17.33 -6.80 -9.35
CA GLU A 122 -17.59 -7.81 -10.38
C GLU A 122 -16.46 -7.85 -11.41
N ALA A 123 -16.08 -6.69 -11.94
CA ALA A 123 -14.96 -6.56 -12.87
C ALA A 123 -13.63 -7.05 -12.27
N THR A 124 -13.42 -6.78 -10.97
CA THR A 124 -12.22 -7.19 -10.23
C THR A 124 -12.22 -8.68 -9.94
N ALA A 125 -13.37 -9.28 -9.59
CA ALA A 125 -13.45 -10.68 -9.16
C ALA A 125 -12.90 -11.66 -10.20
N ASP A 126 -13.16 -11.40 -11.49
CA ASP A 126 -12.73 -12.25 -12.60
C ASP A 126 -11.22 -12.15 -12.91
N LEU A 127 -10.56 -11.12 -12.39
CA LEU A 127 -9.13 -10.86 -12.61
C LEU A 127 -8.23 -11.52 -11.56
N LEU A 128 -8.75 -11.71 -10.34
CA LEU A 128 -7.94 -12.13 -9.19
C LEU A 128 -7.61 -13.63 -9.25
N ASP A 129 -6.31 -13.96 -9.23
CA ASP A 129 -5.84 -15.33 -9.00
C ASP A 129 -6.10 -15.77 -7.55
N ARG A 130 -5.97 -14.83 -6.62
CA ARG A 130 -6.15 -15.06 -5.19
C ARG A 130 -6.78 -13.86 -4.52
N LYS A 131 -7.91 -14.07 -3.84
CA LYS A 131 -8.53 -13.07 -2.98
C LYS A 131 -7.79 -12.92 -1.65
N LEU A 132 -7.78 -11.71 -1.12
CA LEU A 132 -7.18 -11.34 0.16
C LEU A 132 -8.27 -10.75 1.10
N PRO A 133 -9.18 -11.59 1.63
CA PRO A 133 -10.31 -11.13 2.44
C PRO A 133 -9.88 -10.35 3.69
N GLY A 134 -8.68 -10.61 4.24
CA GLY A 134 -8.14 -9.84 5.36
C GLY A 134 -7.93 -8.34 5.05
N ILE A 135 -7.60 -7.98 3.80
CA ILE A 135 -7.54 -6.57 3.38
C ILE A 135 -8.96 -6.00 3.27
N GLU A 136 -9.88 -6.75 2.66
CA GLU A 136 -11.28 -6.33 2.48
C GLU A 136 -11.95 -6.05 3.84
N GLU A 137 -11.73 -6.92 4.81
CA GLU A 137 -12.21 -6.80 6.18
C GLU A 137 -11.58 -5.61 6.92
N ALA A 138 -10.25 -5.43 6.80
CA ALA A 138 -9.54 -4.32 7.43
C ALA A 138 -10.04 -2.97 6.90
N LEU A 139 -10.20 -2.83 5.58
CA LEU A 139 -10.69 -1.61 4.93
C LEU A 139 -12.11 -1.26 5.39
N ARG A 140 -13.03 -2.24 5.41
CA ARG A 140 -14.39 -2.01 5.91
C ARG A 140 -14.41 -1.67 7.40
N SER A 141 -13.62 -2.37 8.21
CA SER A 141 -13.57 -2.15 9.65
C SER A 141 -13.00 -0.77 9.99
N SER A 142 -11.92 -0.35 9.33
CA SER A 142 -11.33 0.98 9.53
C SER A 142 -12.30 2.07 9.08
N GLY A 143 -12.87 1.93 7.88
CA GLY A 143 -13.79 2.91 7.31
C GLY A 143 -15.02 3.13 8.19
N LEU A 144 -15.59 2.04 8.72
CA LEU A 144 -16.71 2.12 9.66
C LEU A 144 -16.31 2.84 10.96
N ALA A 145 -15.13 2.54 11.52
CA ALA A 145 -14.62 3.19 12.73
C ALA A 145 -14.32 4.69 12.51
N ALA A 146 -13.88 5.06 11.31
CA ALA A 146 -13.64 6.44 10.89
C ALA A 146 -14.91 7.22 10.51
N GLY A 147 -16.08 6.57 10.50
CA GLY A 147 -17.35 7.18 10.09
C GLY A 147 -17.54 7.34 8.58
N ALA A 148 -16.66 6.76 7.77
CA ALA A 148 -16.80 6.67 6.32
C ALA A 148 -17.75 5.51 5.97
N MET A 149 -19.05 5.81 5.93
CA MET A 149 -20.09 4.79 5.73
C MET A 149 -19.98 4.05 4.40
N ASP A 150 -19.55 4.74 3.33
CA ASP A 150 -19.32 4.14 2.02
C ASP A 150 -18.13 3.16 2.04
N ALA A 151 -17.08 3.42 2.83
CA ALA A 151 -16.02 2.46 3.07
C ALA A 151 -16.49 1.26 3.89
N GLY A 152 -17.23 1.50 5.00
CA GLY A 152 -17.72 0.44 5.89
C GLY A 152 -18.70 -0.54 5.22
N LEU A 153 -19.47 -0.06 4.24
CA LEU A 153 -20.43 -0.85 3.46
C LEU A 153 -19.90 -1.29 2.09
N SER A 154 -18.64 -0.97 1.77
CA SER A 154 -18.04 -1.25 0.47
C SER A 154 -18.09 -2.74 0.13
N ARG A 155 -18.52 -3.05 -1.10
CA ARG A 155 -18.37 -4.38 -1.70
C ARG A 155 -17.00 -4.61 -2.34
N GLY A 156 -16.11 -3.62 -2.25
CA GLY A 156 -14.78 -3.66 -2.85
C GLY A 156 -14.01 -4.92 -2.48
N LEU A 157 -13.29 -5.46 -3.46
CA LEU A 157 -12.44 -6.63 -3.32
C LEU A 157 -10.98 -6.23 -3.17
N ALA A 158 -10.19 -7.17 -2.67
CA ALA A 158 -8.75 -7.07 -2.65
C ALA A 158 -8.14 -8.43 -3.00
N GLY A 159 -7.05 -8.43 -3.75
CA GLY A 159 -6.40 -9.68 -4.14
C GLY A 159 -5.11 -9.51 -4.91
N ILE A 160 -4.60 -10.63 -5.42
CA ILE A 160 -3.43 -10.71 -6.28
C ILE A 160 -3.88 -11.21 -7.66
N SER A 161 -3.36 -10.57 -8.71
CA SER A 161 -3.42 -11.03 -10.10
C SER A 161 -2.01 -10.97 -10.69
N GLY A 162 -1.45 -12.09 -11.12
CA GLY A 162 -0.05 -12.23 -11.46
C GLY A 162 0.85 -11.91 -10.25
N GLN A 163 1.53 -10.75 -10.30
CA GLN A 163 2.33 -10.21 -9.20
C GLN A 163 1.79 -8.87 -8.69
N THR A 164 0.62 -8.45 -9.19
CA THR A 164 0.01 -7.16 -8.89
C THR A 164 -1.03 -7.31 -7.79
N ILE A 165 -0.92 -6.47 -6.76
CA ILE A 165 -1.96 -6.33 -5.75
C ILE A 165 -3.04 -5.40 -6.30
N VAL A 166 -4.30 -5.83 -6.28
CA VAL A 166 -5.46 -5.03 -6.73
C VAL A 166 -6.39 -4.78 -5.55
N VAL A 167 -6.78 -3.53 -5.34
CA VAL A 167 -7.64 -3.11 -4.22
C VAL A 167 -8.69 -2.11 -4.69
N ASN A 168 -9.96 -2.34 -4.34
CA ASN A 168 -11.04 -1.41 -4.65
C ASN A 168 -11.43 -0.58 -3.40
N LEU A 169 -11.43 0.75 -3.54
CA LEU A 169 -11.85 1.70 -2.51
C LEU A 169 -13.14 2.43 -2.91
N ALA A 170 -13.88 2.90 -1.90
CA ALA A 170 -15.02 3.80 -2.12
C ALA A 170 -14.56 5.23 -2.42
N ASN A 171 -15.44 6.04 -3.03
CA ASN A 171 -15.08 7.31 -3.66
C ASN A 171 -15.11 8.52 -2.71
N SER A 172 -15.68 8.43 -1.51
CA SER A 172 -15.64 9.60 -0.62
C SER A 172 -14.19 9.93 -0.22
N ARG A 173 -13.89 11.22 -0.05
CA ARG A 173 -12.55 11.65 0.42
C ARG A 173 -12.16 11.00 1.76
N ALA A 174 -13.15 10.74 2.62
CA ALA A 174 -12.93 10.05 3.89
C ALA A 174 -12.55 8.58 3.67
N ALA A 175 -13.29 7.87 2.80
CA ALA A 175 -12.99 6.50 2.42
C ALA A 175 -11.62 6.34 1.77
N VAL A 176 -11.25 7.25 0.87
CA VAL A 176 -9.92 7.23 0.22
C VAL A 176 -8.81 7.43 1.25
N ARG A 177 -8.92 8.44 2.13
CA ARG A 177 -7.88 8.69 3.13
C ARG A 177 -7.71 7.53 4.12
N ASP A 178 -8.82 7.03 4.65
CA ASP A 178 -8.81 5.89 5.58
C ASP A 178 -8.33 4.59 4.90
N GLY A 179 -8.83 4.33 3.69
CA GLY A 179 -8.45 3.17 2.90
C GLY A 179 -6.96 3.17 2.55
N MET A 180 -6.42 4.31 2.11
CA MET A 180 -4.99 4.47 1.82
C MET A 180 -4.12 4.28 3.07
N ALA A 181 -4.52 4.85 4.22
CA ALA A 181 -3.82 4.65 5.49
C ALA A 181 -3.81 3.18 5.93
N THR A 182 -4.87 2.43 5.60
CA THR A 182 -4.98 1.01 5.90
C THR A 182 -4.17 0.14 4.94
N ILE A 183 -4.29 0.36 3.63
CA ILE A 183 -3.69 -0.52 2.61
C ILE A 183 -2.19 -0.36 2.46
N THR A 184 -1.66 0.87 2.56
CA THR A 184 -0.23 1.14 2.28
C THR A 184 0.75 0.29 3.12
N PRO A 185 0.62 0.15 4.46
CA PRO A 185 1.50 -0.74 5.22
C PRO A 185 1.30 -2.23 4.87
N MET A 186 0.08 -2.64 4.53
CA MET A 186 -0.22 -4.02 4.12
C MET A 186 0.40 -4.34 2.76
N ALA A 187 0.28 -3.42 1.80
CA ALA A 187 0.87 -3.52 0.47
C ALA A 187 2.40 -3.59 0.57
N LYS A 188 3.02 -2.75 1.41
CA LYS A 188 4.46 -2.82 1.67
C LYS A 188 4.91 -4.22 2.11
N HIS A 189 4.21 -4.80 3.08
CA HIS A 189 4.51 -6.15 3.55
C HIS A 189 4.34 -7.22 2.46
N LEU A 190 3.28 -7.11 1.66
CA LEU A 190 2.97 -8.08 0.60
C LEU A 190 3.97 -8.01 -0.55
N ILE A 191 4.34 -6.82 -1.01
CA ILE A 191 5.31 -6.63 -2.11
C ILE A 191 6.65 -7.27 -1.72
N THR A 192 7.17 -6.97 -0.53
CA THR A 192 8.40 -7.62 -0.02
C THR A 192 8.29 -9.14 0.06
N SER A 193 7.10 -9.68 0.31
CA SER A 193 6.87 -11.13 0.36
C SER A 193 6.77 -11.77 -1.03
N ILE A 194 6.17 -11.07 -1.99
CA ILE A 194 5.99 -11.52 -3.38
C ILE A 194 7.34 -11.53 -4.11
N SER A 195 8.19 -10.53 -3.90
CA SER A 195 9.53 -10.45 -4.52
C SER A 195 10.53 -11.51 -4.04
N ASN A 196 10.15 -12.36 -3.08
CA ASN A 196 10.97 -13.46 -2.56
C ASN A 196 10.58 -14.85 -3.13
N PHE A 197 9.67 -14.90 -4.12
CA PHE A 197 9.39 -16.11 -4.91
C PHE A 197 10.34 -16.25 -6.10
#